data_AF-A0A661CF32-F1
#
_entry.id   AF-A0A661CF32-F1
#
_cell.length_a   1.000
_cell.length_b   1.000
_cell.length_c   1.000
_cell.angle_alpha   90.00
_cell.angle_beta   90.00
_cell.angle_gamma   90.00
#
_symmetry.space_group_name_H-M   'P 1'
#
loop_
_entity.id
_entity.type
_entity.pdbx_description
1 polymer ?
#
loop_
_entity_poly.entity_id
_entity_poly.type
_entity_poly.pdbx_seq_one_letter_code
_entity_poly.pdbx_strand_id
1 'polypeptide(L)' 'MKTIKYTYWKDEKFYIGYLNDYPNYQTQGLSKEELIDNLKDLLKNIESDEIP' A
#
# COMPACT_ATOMS: atom_id res chain seq x y z
N MET A 1 -1.50 -0.71 18.62
CA MET A 1 -1.36 -0.12 17.28
C MET A 1 -0.41 -0.98 16.49
N LYS A 2 -0.87 -1.62 15.41
CA LYS A 2 -0.02 -2.43 14.54
C LYS A 2 0.79 -1.45 13.68
N THR A 3 2.11 -1.46 13.81
CA THR A 3 2.98 -0.59 13.01
C THR A 3 3.45 -1.39 11.81
N ILE A 4 2.87 -1.12 10.64
CA ILE A 4 3.25 -1.81 9.40
C ILE A 4 4.27 -0.97 8.65
N LYS A 5 5.34 -1.63 8.22
CA LYS A 5 6.36 -1.01 7.37
C LYS A 5 5.91 -1.09 5.92
N TYR A 6 6.13 -0.01 5.18
CA TYR A 6 5.86 0.04 3.76
C TYR A 6 7.07 0.61 3.03
N THR A 7 7.25 0.17 1.80
CA THR A 7 8.28 0.68 0.89
C THR A 7 7.58 1.35 -0.26
N TYR A 8 8.07 2.53 -0.63
CA TYR A 8 7.55 3.29 -1.76
C TYR A 8 8.68 3.93 -2.56
N TRP A 9 8.41 4.16 -3.83
CA TRP A 9 9.24 4.93 -4.73
C TRP A 9 8.35 5.82 -5.61
N LYS A 10 8.97 6.81 -6.25
CA LYS A 10 8.29 7.64 -7.22
C LYS A 10 8.73 7.21 -8.61
N ASP A 11 7.76 6.88 -9.45
CA ASP A 11 7.96 6.53 -10.85
C ASP A 11 7.24 7.56 -11.72
N GLU A 12 8.01 8.35 -12.46
CA GLU A 12 7.54 9.51 -13.22
C GLU A 12 6.63 10.46 -12.40
N LYS A 13 5.31 10.34 -12.60
CA LYS A 13 4.27 11.14 -11.94
C LYS A 13 3.54 10.40 -10.82
N PHE A 14 3.77 9.10 -10.67
CA PHE A 14 3.08 8.25 -9.71
C PHE A 14 3.98 7.89 -8.54
N TYR A 15 3.39 7.80 -7.36
CA TYR A 15 3.96 7.15 -6.20
C TYR A 15 3.48 5.71 -6.19
N ILE A 16 4.42 4.79 -6.10
CA ILE A 16 4.17 3.35 -6.11
C ILE A 16 4.72 2.78 -4.82
N GLY A 17 4.01 1.86 -4.20
CA GLY A 17 4.48 1.22 -2.98
C GLY A 17 3.71 -0.02 -2.58
N TYR A 18 4.25 -0.75 -1.62
CA TYR A 18 3.67 -1.98 -1.07
C TYR A 18 3.93 -2.06 0.43
N LEU A 19 3.17 -2.90 1.12
CA LEU A 19 3.39 -3.23 2.53
C LEU A 19 4.49 -4.30 2.62
N ASN A 20 5.48 -4.13 3.49
CA ASN A 20 6.64 -5.04 3.52
C ASN A 20 6.28 -6.47 3.97
N ASP A 21 5.23 -6.62 4.78
CA ASP A 21 4.65 -7.91 5.14
C ASP A 21 3.89 -8.57 3.97
N TYR A 22 3.51 -7.78 2.96
CA TYR A 22 2.71 -8.19 1.81
C TYR A 22 3.29 -7.64 0.49
N PRO A 23 4.54 -7.98 0.13
CA PRO A 23 5.22 -7.39 -1.03
C PRO A 23 4.59 -7.75 -2.37
N ASN A 24 3.74 -8.79 -2.39
CA ASN A 24 2.97 -9.18 -3.57
C ASN A 24 1.82 -8.21 -3.88
N TYR A 25 1.43 -7.37 -2.92
CA TYR A 25 0.33 -6.44 -3.05
C TYR A 25 0.85 -5.01 -3.10
N GLN A 26 0.81 -4.45 -4.30
CA GLN A 26 1.30 -3.11 -4.59
C GLN A 26 0.13 -2.19 -4.93
N THR A 27 0.24 -0.94 -4.50
CA THR A 27 -0.68 0.14 -4.87
C THR A 27 0.08 1.32 -5.46
N GLN A 28 -0.66 2.25 -6.05
CA GLN A 28 -0.11 3.47 -6.63
C GLN A 28 -1.02 4.66 -6.34
N GLY A 29 -0.49 5.88 -6.41
CA GLY A 29 -1.24 7.13 -6.26
C GLY A 29 -0.54 8.29 -6.94
N LEU A 30 -1.23 9.39 -7.21
CA LEU A 30 -0.60 10.59 -7.81
C LEU A 30 0.16 11.41 -6.77
N SER A 31 -0.19 11.23 -5.50
CA SER A 31 0.44 11.86 -4.35
C SER A 31 0.81 10.82 -3.29
N LYS A 32 1.77 11.17 -2.43
CA LYS A 32 2.17 10.31 -1.31
C LYS A 32 0.99 10.02 -0.36
N GLU A 33 0.10 10.99 -0.15
CA GLU A 33 -1.10 10.84 0.66
C GLU A 33 -2.07 9.80 0.07
N GLU A 34 -2.34 9.86 -1.24
CA GLU A 34 -3.16 8.85 -1.92
C GLU A 34 -2.52 7.46 -1.84
N LEU A 35 -1.20 7.37 -2.03
CA LEU A 35 -0.51 6.08 -1.89
C LEU A 35 -0.72 5.50 -0.47
N ILE A 36 -0.59 6.34 0.57
CA ILE A 36 -0.78 5.91 1.95
C ILE A 36 -2.23 5.48 2.21
N ASP A 37 -3.21 6.18 1.65
CA ASP A 37 -4.62 5.81 1.76
C ASP A 37 -4.90 4.46 1.09
N ASN A 38 -4.41 4.28 -0.14
CA ASN A 38 -4.52 3.03 -0.87
C ASN A 38 -3.83 1.86 -0.15
N LEU A 39 -2.67 2.10 0.49
CA LEU A 39 -1.97 1.09 1.30
C LEU A 39 -2.76 0.71 2.57
N LYS A 40 -3.47 1.65 3.19
CA LYS A 40 -4.34 1.35 4.35
C LYS A 40 -5.57 0.55 3.92
N ASP A 41 -6.19 0.92 2.80
CA ASP A 41 -7.33 0.19 2.26
C ASP A 41 -6.92 -1.23 1.86
N LEU A 42 -5.76 -1.37 1.19
CA LEU A 42 -5.16 -2.67 0.89
C LEU A 42 -4.97 -3.52 2.15
N LEU A 43 -4.37 -2.95 3.22
CA LEU A 43 -4.18 -3.67 4.47
C LEU A 43 -5.52 -4.17 5.03
N LYS A 44 -6.55 -3.32 5.03
CA LYS A 44 -7.87 -3.69 5.53
C LYS A 44 -8.48 -4.83 4.72
N ASN A 45 -8.33 -4.82 3.39
CA ASN A 45 -8.78 -5.91 2.52
C ASN A 45 -8.03 -7.22 2.81
N ILE A 46 -6.70 -7.15 2.99
CA ILE A 46 -5.87 -8.31 3.34
C ILE A 46 -6.28 -8.89 4.70
N GLU A 47 -6.45 -8.05 5.73
CA GLU A 47 -6.84 -8.50 7.06
C GLU A 47 -8.29 -8.97 7.15
N SER A 48 -9.14 -8.57 6.19
CA SER A 48 -10.56 -8.95 6.14
C SER A 48 -10.81 -10.28 5.41
N ASP A 49 -9.76 -10.98 4.96
CA ASP A 49 -9.86 -12.26 4.22
C ASP A 49 -10.68 -12.13 2.92
N GLU A 50 -10.86 -10.91 2.39
CA GLU A 50 -11.58 -10.65 1.13
C GLU A 50 -10.73 -10.91 -0.12
N ILE A 51 -9.50 -11.40 0.06
CA ILE A 51 -8.62 -11.81 -1.03
C ILE A 51 -8.46 -13.33 -0.95
N PRO A 52 -9.08 -14.09 -1.87
CA PRO A 52 -9.07 -15.55 -1.86
C PRO A 52 -7.69 -16.17 -2.18
#